data_AF-A0A8E0QR84-F1
#
_entry.id   AF-A0A8E0QR84-F1
#
_cell.length_a   1.000
_cell.length_b   1.000
_cell.length_c   1.000
_cell.angle_alpha   90.00
_cell.angle_beta   90.00
_cell.angle_gamma   90.00
#
_symmetry.space_group_name_H-M   'P 1'
#
loop_
_entity.id
_entity.type
_entity.pdbx_description
1 polymer ?
#
loop_
_entity_poly.entity_id
_entity_poly.type
_entity_poly.pdbx_seq_one_letter_code
_entity_poly.pdbx_strand_id
1 'polypeptide(L)'
;MRPSLVSVPEGQAISSSARVSPSGLTPTRTTVTPLASPRAFDAGVQQLVHDVPDVIFDFRIQDYYLAPHAEIPAGTEKTPAYAAANGDAPAIGVQSTSIAVTSSSDMVRQLELQRQLDNGKCVSVDLGQVARGHRYAYQASTSSNADSESPTSATSTVIQDAASILETGDEDCLVTADGGLHVIPMHDPVVALALLGKIYPGNVILPPRSGNLAQAEKAGKGLEPKFVLLGGEAWWFTREVYLACLCSAALCIAQYAGIGV
;
A
#
# COMPACT_ATOMS: atom_id res chain seq x y z
N MET A 1 35.83 -27.92 40.06
CA MET A 1 34.61 -28.47 39.43
C MET A 1 34.60 -28.03 37.97
N ARG A 2 34.78 -28.97 37.03
CA ARG A 2 34.77 -28.73 35.58
C ARG A 2 33.37 -29.10 35.04
N PRO A 3 32.74 -28.29 34.17
CA PRO A 3 31.51 -28.70 33.53
C PRO A 3 31.81 -29.64 32.35
N SER A 4 31.11 -30.77 32.34
CA SER A 4 31.12 -31.79 31.29
C SER A 4 30.28 -31.32 30.10
N LEU A 5 30.87 -31.33 28.90
CA LEU A 5 30.18 -31.15 27.63
C LEU A 5 29.39 -32.44 27.31
N VAL A 6 28.08 -32.28 27.13
CA VAL A 6 27.19 -33.33 26.62
C VAL A 6 27.07 -33.17 25.11
N SER A 7 27.53 -34.18 24.38
CA SER A 7 27.37 -34.30 22.93
C SER A 7 25.98 -34.83 22.59
N VAL A 8 25.31 -34.21 21.61
CA VAL A 8 24.03 -34.64 21.03
C VAL A 8 24.31 -35.22 19.63
N PRO A 9 23.70 -36.36 19.25
CA PRO A 9 24.01 -37.02 17.99
C PRO A 9 23.32 -36.38 16.78
N GLU A 10 24.06 -36.31 15.67
CA GLU A 10 23.59 -36.05 14.32
C GLU A 10 22.60 -37.13 13.86
N GLY A 11 21.40 -36.70 13.44
CA GLY A 11 20.33 -37.55 12.94
C GLY A 11 19.78 -37.06 11.61
N GLN A 12 20.34 -37.65 10.54
CA GLN A 12 19.76 -37.97 9.23
C GLN A 12 18.85 -36.97 8.49
N ALA A 13 19.37 -36.59 7.32
CA ALA A 13 18.67 -36.00 6.20
C ALA A 13 17.53 -36.88 5.65
N ILE A 14 16.42 -36.23 5.31
CA ILE A 14 15.48 -36.67 4.28
C ILE A 14 15.29 -35.51 3.31
N SER A 15 15.88 -35.68 2.14
CA SER A 15 15.75 -34.83 0.96
C SER A 15 14.49 -35.23 0.21
N SER A 16 13.52 -34.32 0.14
CA SER A 16 12.41 -34.39 -0.81
C SER A 16 12.44 -33.14 -1.68
N SER A 17 13.18 -33.27 -2.79
CA SER A 17 13.23 -32.29 -3.88
C SER A 17 11.96 -32.44 -4.72
N ALA A 18 11.05 -31.47 -4.59
CA ALA A 18 10.02 -31.22 -5.59
C ALA A 18 10.40 -29.96 -6.36
N ARG A 19 11.09 -30.14 -7.50
CA ARG A 19 11.19 -29.10 -8.53
C ARG A 19 9.81 -28.94 -9.16
N VAL A 20 9.11 -27.87 -8.79
CA VAL A 20 8.03 -27.32 -9.60
C VAL A 20 8.60 -26.09 -10.29
N SER A 21 8.80 -26.19 -11.60
CA SER A 21 9.12 -25.05 -12.46
C SER A 21 7.91 -24.12 -12.54
N PRO A 22 8.01 -22.82 -12.20
CA PRO A 22 7.00 -21.84 -12.54
C PRO A 22 7.30 -21.30 -13.94
N SER A 23 7.04 -22.11 -14.97
CA SER A 23 6.95 -21.61 -16.34
C SER A 23 5.48 -21.29 -16.61
N GLY A 24 5.17 -20.00 -16.75
CA GLY A 24 3.89 -19.56 -17.32
C GLY A 24 3.06 -18.68 -16.40
N LEU A 25 3.57 -17.48 -16.07
CA LEU A 25 2.69 -16.34 -15.82
C LEU A 25 2.87 -15.36 -16.97
N THR A 26 2.16 -15.63 -18.06
CA THR A 26 1.84 -14.58 -19.04
C THR A 26 0.99 -13.53 -18.33
N PRO A 27 1.35 -12.24 -18.37
CA PRO A 27 0.50 -11.19 -17.84
C PRO A 27 -0.85 -11.24 -18.56
N THR A 28 -1.93 -11.31 -17.78
CA THR A 28 -3.30 -11.28 -18.29
C THR A 28 -3.52 -9.91 -18.94
N ARG A 29 -3.38 -9.87 -20.26
CA ARG A 29 -3.73 -8.71 -21.09
C ARG A 29 -5.23 -8.47 -20.98
N THR A 30 -5.63 -7.50 -20.17
CA THR A 30 -7.02 -7.02 -20.13
C THR A 30 -7.25 -6.17 -21.37
N THR A 31 -7.57 -6.81 -22.49
CA THR A 31 -8.05 -6.11 -23.69
C THR A 31 -9.51 -5.72 -23.45
N VAL A 32 -9.76 -4.44 -23.18
CA VAL A 32 -11.13 -3.91 -23.13
C VAL A 32 -11.69 -3.97 -24.55
N THR A 33 -12.59 -4.92 -24.79
CA THR A 33 -13.31 -5.03 -26.07
C THR A 33 -14.51 -4.08 -26.01
N PRO A 34 -14.60 -3.06 -26.87
CA PRO A 34 -15.76 -2.18 -26.88
C PRO A 34 -16.99 -2.97 -27.37
N LEU A 35 -17.94 -3.21 -26.49
CA LEU A 35 -19.23 -3.77 -26.84
C LEU A 35 -20.13 -2.64 -27.36
N ALA A 36 -20.08 -2.39 -28.66
CA ALA A 36 -21.06 -1.54 -29.33
C ALA A 36 -21.58 -2.20 -30.60
N SER A 37 -22.89 -2.46 -30.62
CA SER A 37 -23.65 -2.73 -31.84
C SER A 37 -23.69 -1.45 -32.68
N PRO A 38 -23.36 -1.50 -33.99
CA PRO A 38 -23.12 -0.29 -34.77
C PRO A 38 -24.44 0.33 -35.24
N ARG A 39 -24.76 1.52 -34.73
CA ARG A 39 -25.55 2.49 -35.50
C ARG A 39 -24.58 3.32 -36.33
N ALA A 40 -24.82 3.35 -37.63
CA ALA A 40 -24.04 4.04 -38.63
C ALA A 40 -23.75 5.50 -38.21
N PHE A 41 -22.53 5.73 -37.75
CA PHE A 41 -21.94 7.05 -37.57
C PHE A 41 -20.67 7.10 -38.42
N ASP A 42 -20.53 8.22 -39.12
CA ASP A 42 -19.52 8.63 -40.09
C ASP A 42 -18.19 7.88 -40.15
N ALA A 43 -17.86 7.40 -41.35
CA ALA A 43 -16.59 6.77 -41.73
C ALA A 43 -15.39 7.76 -41.80
N GLY A 44 -15.58 9.04 -41.47
CA GLY A 44 -14.54 10.08 -41.55
C GLY A 44 -13.68 10.27 -40.29
N VAL A 45 -14.04 9.66 -39.15
CA VAL A 45 -13.38 9.91 -37.85
C VAL A 45 -12.49 8.75 -37.38
N GLN A 46 -12.54 7.59 -38.05
CA GLN A 46 -11.84 6.38 -37.59
C GLN A 46 -10.35 6.32 -38.00
N GLN A 47 -9.83 7.29 -38.76
CA GLN A 47 -8.49 7.21 -39.33
C GLN A 47 -7.39 7.92 -38.51
N LEU A 48 -7.74 8.57 -37.38
CA LEU A 48 -6.78 9.36 -36.58
C LEU A 48 -6.35 8.70 -35.25
N VAL A 49 -6.77 7.46 -34.97
CA VAL A 49 -6.50 6.77 -33.69
C VAL A 49 -5.42 5.69 -33.80
N HIS A 50 -4.82 5.49 -34.99
CA HIS A 50 -3.96 4.32 -35.25
C HIS A 50 -2.45 4.51 -35.05
N ASP A 51 -1.97 5.69 -34.62
CA ASP A 51 -0.54 5.95 -34.43
C ASP A 51 -0.13 6.26 -32.98
N VAL A 52 -1.01 6.06 -31.99
CA VAL A 52 -0.60 6.18 -30.59
C VAL A 52 0.04 4.85 -30.16
N PRO A 53 1.33 4.84 -29.75
CA PRO A 53 1.98 3.62 -29.30
C PRO A 53 1.31 3.10 -28.02
N ASP A 54 1.10 1.79 -27.95
CA ASP A 54 0.61 1.12 -26.74
C ASP A 54 1.63 1.34 -25.60
N VAL A 55 1.20 2.02 -24.53
CA VAL A 55 2.00 2.24 -23.32
C VAL A 55 1.52 1.28 -22.23
N ILE A 56 2.46 0.56 -21.63
CA ILE A 56 2.22 -0.35 -20.51
C ILE A 56 2.67 0.36 -19.22
N PHE A 57 1.76 0.40 -18.24
CA PHE A 57 2.11 0.83 -16.89
C PHE A 57 2.44 -0.38 -16.04
N ASP A 58 3.63 -0.38 -15.47
CA ASP A 58 4.17 -1.50 -14.74
C ASP A 58 4.45 -1.15 -13.29
N PHE A 59 4.50 -2.17 -12.44
CA PHE A 59 4.83 -2.00 -11.04
C PHE A 59 6.33 -1.81 -10.87
N ARG A 60 6.72 -0.90 -9.96
CA ARG A 60 8.13 -0.77 -9.58
C ARG A 60 8.67 -2.05 -8.96
N ILE A 61 7.91 -2.62 -8.03
CA ILE A 61 8.22 -3.90 -7.39
C ILE A 61 7.27 -4.95 -7.94
N GLN A 62 7.80 -5.85 -8.78
CA GLN A 62 7.01 -6.90 -9.41
C GLN A 62 6.50 -7.92 -8.41
N ASP A 63 7.43 -8.53 -7.69
CA ASP A 63 7.16 -9.51 -6.65
C ASP A 63 7.42 -8.88 -5.28
N TYR A 64 6.35 -8.47 -4.60
CA TYR A 64 6.48 -7.83 -3.30
C TYR A 64 6.95 -8.78 -2.20
N TYR A 65 6.85 -10.10 -2.38
CA TYR A 65 7.37 -11.06 -1.40
C TYR A 65 8.90 -11.08 -1.37
N LEU A 66 9.54 -10.63 -2.45
CA LEU A 66 11.00 -10.54 -2.59
C LEU A 66 11.51 -9.10 -2.47
N ALA A 67 10.62 -8.15 -2.17
CA ALA A 67 11.01 -6.76 -2.00
C ALA A 67 12.03 -6.63 -0.86
N PRO A 68 13.06 -5.79 -1.01
CA PRO A 68 13.86 -5.35 0.13
C PRO A 68 12.96 -4.73 1.20
N HIS A 69 13.23 -5.06 2.46
CA HIS A 69 12.47 -4.52 3.59
C HIS A 69 13.29 -3.48 4.34
N ALA A 70 12.66 -2.35 4.62
CA ALA A 70 13.17 -1.37 5.56
C ALA A 70 12.39 -1.49 6.87
N GLU A 71 13.10 -1.75 7.96
CA GLU A 71 12.49 -1.84 9.27
C GLU A 71 12.31 -0.42 9.83
N ILE A 72 11.09 -0.11 10.30
CA ILE A 72 10.87 1.13 11.03
C ILE A 72 11.53 1.07 12.40
N PRO A 73 12.19 2.16 12.85
CA PRO A 73 12.71 2.24 14.20
C PRO A 73 11.62 1.96 15.24
N ALA A 74 12.02 1.37 16.36
CA ALA A 74 11.16 1.22 17.53
C ALA A 74 10.56 2.60 17.87
N GLY A 75 9.25 2.74 17.64
CA GLY A 75 8.55 4.01 17.83
C GLY A 75 8.45 4.36 19.32
N THR A 76 7.71 5.41 19.64
CA THR A 76 7.43 5.71 21.04
C THR A 76 6.37 4.74 21.56
N GLU A 77 6.77 3.78 22.38
CA GLU A 77 5.83 2.98 23.16
C GLU A 77 4.98 3.92 24.02
N LYS A 78 3.68 3.97 23.74
CA LYS A 78 2.72 4.72 24.55
C LYS A 78 1.66 3.77 25.06
N THR A 79 1.45 3.79 26.37
CA THR A 79 0.33 3.11 27.02
C THR A 79 -0.98 3.53 26.33
N PRO A 80 -1.94 2.61 26.10
CA PRO A 80 -3.15 2.84 25.29
C PRO A 80 -4.20 3.74 25.97
N ALA A 81 -3.77 4.80 26.65
CA ALA A 81 -4.61 5.94 26.97
C ALA A 81 -4.93 6.66 25.66
N TYR A 82 -6.00 6.19 25.04
CA TYR A 82 -6.58 6.62 23.79
C TYR A 82 -6.79 8.14 23.78
N ALA A 83 -5.78 8.89 23.35
CA ALA A 83 -5.98 10.21 22.75
C ALA A 83 -6.41 10.01 21.29
N ALA A 84 -7.50 9.25 21.08
CA ALA A 84 -8.18 9.23 19.80
C ALA A 84 -9.56 9.85 20.01
N ALA A 85 -9.80 10.94 19.29
CA ALA A 85 -11.02 11.11 18.50
C ALA A 85 -10.99 12.43 17.72
N ASN A 86 -10.34 13.49 18.21
CA ASN A 86 -10.49 14.82 17.62
C ASN A 86 -9.20 15.68 17.76
N GLY A 87 -8.36 15.75 16.72
CA GLY A 87 -7.74 17.05 16.36
C GLY A 87 -6.22 17.23 16.37
N ASP A 88 -5.42 16.39 17.04
CA ASP A 88 -3.99 16.71 17.28
C ASP A 88 -2.97 15.75 16.65
N ALA A 89 -3.36 14.94 15.65
CA ALA A 89 -2.34 14.27 14.85
C ALA A 89 -1.48 15.36 14.19
N PRO A 90 -0.14 15.30 14.27
CA PRO A 90 0.71 16.25 13.58
C PRO A 90 0.30 16.28 12.12
N ALA A 91 -0.21 17.43 11.67
CA ALA A 91 -0.48 17.61 10.26
C ALA A 91 0.87 17.46 9.55
N ILE A 92 0.99 16.46 8.69
CA ILE A 92 2.12 16.41 7.77
C ILE A 92 1.94 17.63 6.88
N GLY A 93 2.83 18.60 7.05
CA GLY A 93 2.89 19.79 6.22
C GLY A 93 3.09 19.41 4.76
N VAL A 94 2.11 19.74 3.92
CA VAL A 94 2.11 19.44 2.49
C VAL A 94 2.21 20.72 1.70
N GLN A 95 3.25 20.81 0.87
CA GLN A 95 3.39 21.92 -0.05
C GLN A 95 2.69 21.62 -1.38
N SER A 96 2.86 20.41 -1.90
CA SER A 96 2.28 20.00 -3.17
C SER A 96 2.11 18.48 -3.29
N THR A 97 1.21 18.06 -4.16
CA THR A 97 1.00 16.66 -4.53
C THR A 97 0.81 16.59 -6.04
N SER A 98 1.47 15.64 -6.69
CA SER A 98 1.38 15.42 -8.13
C SER A 98 1.45 13.94 -8.47
N ILE A 99 1.03 13.60 -9.68
CA ILE A 99 1.30 12.30 -10.29
C ILE A 99 2.35 12.52 -11.35
N ALA A 100 3.45 11.76 -11.28
CA ALA A 100 4.52 11.79 -12.25
C ALA A 100 4.56 10.46 -13.03
N VAL A 101 4.97 10.55 -14.29
CA VAL A 101 5.29 9.39 -15.11
C VAL A 101 6.80 9.23 -15.08
N THR A 102 7.29 8.12 -14.54
CA THR A 102 8.72 7.77 -14.59
C THR A 102 8.94 6.71 -15.65
N SER A 103 9.98 6.90 -16.46
CA SER A 103 10.24 6.07 -17.63
C SER A 103 11.33 5.05 -17.32
N SER A 104 11.00 3.76 -17.50
CA SER A 104 12.01 2.70 -17.60
C SER A 104 12.37 2.38 -19.06
N SER A 105 11.44 2.57 -19.99
CA SER A 105 11.62 2.44 -21.44
C SER A 105 10.49 3.14 -22.21
N ASP A 106 10.59 3.23 -23.54
CA ASP A 106 9.58 3.90 -24.37
C ASP A 106 8.18 3.29 -24.30
N MET A 107 8.08 1.99 -24.03
CA MET A 107 6.81 1.26 -23.95
C MET A 107 6.38 0.95 -22.52
N VAL A 108 7.31 0.96 -21.54
CA VAL A 108 7.02 0.62 -20.14
C VAL A 108 7.28 1.83 -19.26
N ARG A 109 6.21 2.32 -18.63
CA ARG A 109 6.23 3.47 -17.73
C ARG A 109 5.76 3.07 -16.35
N GLN A 110 6.16 3.85 -15.36
CA GLN A 110 5.70 3.75 -13.98
C GLN A 110 4.96 5.04 -13.62
N LEU A 111 3.99 4.92 -12.73
CA LEU A 111 3.26 6.08 -12.22
C LEU A 111 3.59 6.26 -10.75
N GLU A 112 3.93 7.48 -10.39
CA GLU A 112 4.38 7.82 -9.05
C GLU A 112 3.49 8.90 -8.46
N LEU A 113 3.03 8.65 -7.23
CA LEU A 113 2.47 9.68 -6.37
C LEU A 113 3.62 10.43 -5.73
N GLN A 114 3.84 11.67 -6.15
CA GLN A 114 4.88 12.53 -5.61
C GLN A 114 4.28 13.55 -4.65
N ARG A 115 4.96 13.77 -3.53
CA ARG A 115 4.52 14.71 -2.51
C ARG A 115 5.69 15.47 -1.93
N GLN A 116 5.58 16.78 -1.97
CA GLN A 116 6.56 17.67 -1.37
C GLN A 116 6.12 18.02 0.05
N LEU A 117 6.95 17.65 1.02
CA LEU A 117 6.76 17.91 2.43
C LEU A 117 7.26 19.31 2.79
N ASP A 118 6.77 19.87 3.89
CA ASP A 118 7.18 21.21 4.36
C ASP A 118 8.67 21.34 4.69
N ASN A 119 9.32 20.21 4.99
CA ASN A 119 10.77 20.13 5.20
C ASN A 119 11.59 20.19 3.90
N GLY A 120 10.93 20.34 2.75
CA GLY A 120 11.54 20.40 1.42
C GLY A 120 11.86 19.03 0.80
N LYS A 121 11.63 17.93 1.53
CA LYS A 121 11.81 16.57 0.99
C LYS A 121 10.66 16.22 0.06
N CYS A 122 10.98 15.45 -0.98
CA CYS A 122 9.99 14.84 -1.85
C CYS A 122 9.89 13.36 -1.53
N VAL A 123 8.68 12.88 -1.28
CA VAL A 123 8.36 11.47 -1.17
C VAL A 123 7.71 11.03 -2.47
N SER A 124 8.22 9.95 -3.07
CA SER A 124 7.61 9.31 -4.24
C SER A 124 7.19 7.89 -3.91
N VAL A 125 5.99 7.50 -4.33
CA VAL A 125 5.45 6.15 -4.14
C VAL A 125 4.82 5.65 -5.44
N ASP A 126 5.22 4.45 -5.87
CA ASP A 126 4.65 3.77 -7.04
C ASP A 126 3.13 3.54 -6.85
N LEU A 127 2.30 4.11 -7.72
CA LEU A 127 0.84 3.92 -7.70
C LEU A 127 0.44 2.45 -7.86
N GLY A 128 1.29 1.67 -8.53
CA GLY A 128 1.20 0.23 -8.57
C GLY A 128 1.19 -0.42 -7.19
N GLN A 129 2.19 -0.09 -6.37
CA GLN A 129 2.23 -0.51 -4.98
C GLN A 129 1.08 0.08 -4.16
N VAL A 130 0.66 1.32 -4.38
CA VAL A 130 -0.51 1.89 -3.69
C VAL A 130 -1.76 1.04 -3.93
N ALA A 131 -2.03 0.71 -5.20
CA ALA A 131 -3.16 -0.14 -5.56
C ALA A 131 -3.05 -1.54 -4.95
N ARG A 132 -1.84 -2.10 -4.92
CA ARG A 132 -1.55 -3.39 -4.29
C ARG A 132 -1.77 -3.37 -2.78
N GLY A 133 -1.19 -2.40 -2.08
CA GLY A 133 -1.36 -2.22 -0.65
C GLY A 133 -2.82 -2.02 -0.28
N HIS A 134 -3.55 -1.21 -1.05
CA HIS A 134 -4.99 -1.08 -0.90
C HIS A 134 -5.74 -2.41 -1.08
N ARG A 135 -5.45 -3.18 -2.14
CA ARG A 135 -6.10 -4.48 -2.40
C ARG A 135 -5.88 -5.49 -1.26
N TYR A 136 -4.73 -5.44 -0.61
CA TYR A 136 -4.38 -6.36 0.49
C TYR A 136 -4.59 -5.77 1.89
N ALA A 137 -5.09 -4.54 2.01
CA ALA A 137 -5.44 -3.96 3.28
C ALA A 137 -6.72 -4.61 3.83
N TYR A 138 -6.78 -4.80 5.14
CA TYR A 138 -7.97 -5.34 5.81
C TYR A 138 -8.81 -4.22 6.38
N GLN A 139 -10.13 -4.35 6.24
CA GLN A 139 -11.07 -3.47 6.92
C GLN A 139 -11.45 -4.06 8.28
N ALA A 140 -11.31 -3.28 9.35
CA ALA A 140 -11.82 -3.71 10.64
C ALA A 140 -13.35 -3.65 10.63
N SER A 141 -14.01 -4.75 10.97
CA SER A 141 -15.48 -4.80 10.93
C SER A 141 -16.08 -4.09 12.13
N THR A 142 -17.17 -3.32 11.92
CA THR A 142 -17.94 -2.65 12.99
C THR A 142 -18.83 -3.60 13.79
N SER A 143 -18.69 -4.93 13.64
CA SER A 143 -19.66 -5.90 14.15
C SER A 143 -19.93 -5.69 15.65
N SER A 144 -21.19 -5.39 15.96
CA SER A 144 -21.73 -5.01 17.26
C SER A 144 -21.76 -6.15 18.29
N ASN A 145 -21.40 -7.37 17.88
CA ASN A 145 -21.36 -8.53 18.77
C ASN A 145 -19.96 -8.62 19.39
N ALA A 146 -19.66 -7.63 20.24
CA ALA A 146 -18.56 -7.74 21.18
C ALA A 146 -18.97 -8.71 22.27
N ASP A 147 -18.95 -10.01 21.97
CA ASP A 147 -18.85 -11.00 23.02
C ASP A 147 -17.59 -10.65 23.80
N SER A 148 -17.80 -10.33 25.08
CA SER A 148 -16.80 -9.86 26.03
C SER A 148 -15.83 -10.99 26.35
N GLU A 149 -15.00 -11.36 25.39
CA GLU A 149 -13.85 -12.20 25.65
C GLU A 149 -12.74 -11.34 26.27
N SER A 150 -12.28 -11.84 27.42
CA SER A 150 -11.22 -11.30 28.28
C SER A 150 -9.99 -10.86 27.48
N PRO A 151 -9.27 -9.79 27.90
CA PRO A 151 -8.09 -9.29 27.20
C PRO A 151 -6.97 -10.34 27.19
N THR A 152 -6.90 -11.13 26.11
CA THR A 152 -5.78 -12.01 25.82
C THR A 152 -4.58 -11.15 25.43
N SER A 153 -3.61 -11.06 26.35
CA SER A 153 -2.28 -10.42 26.21
C SER A 153 -2.26 -8.99 25.65
N ALA A 154 -1.70 -8.05 26.42
CA ALA A 154 -1.46 -6.70 25.95
C ALA A 154 -0.47 -6.71 24.77
N THR A 155 -0.97 -6.71 23.55
CA THR A 155 -0.16 -6.47 22.35
C THR A 155 0.45 -5.07 22.48
N SER A 156 1.78 -4.97 22.35
CA SER A 156 2.47 -3.69 22.41
C SER A 156 1.92 -2.78 21.30
N THR A 157 1.40 -1.63 21.71
CA THR A 157 0.90 -0.61 20.78
C THR A 157 1.95 0.47 20.64
N VAL A 158 2.39 0.73 19.40
CA VAL A 158 3.40 1.73 19.08
C VAL A 158 2.78 2.78 18.19
N ILE A 159 2.86 4.06 18.57
CA ILE A 159 2.40 5.15 17.71
C ILE A 159 3.55 5.55 16.79
N GLN A 160 3.30 5.50 15.49
CA GLN A 160 4.26 5.84 14.46
C GLN A 160 3.87 7.12 13.73
N ASP A 161 4.86 7.96 13.47
CA ASP A 161 4.66 9.15 12.66
C ASP A 161 4.66 8.79 11.17
N ALA A 162 3.65 9.31 10.44
CA ALA A 162 3.49 8.99 9.04
C ALA A 162 4.62 9.54 8.16
N ALA A 163 5.20 10.71 8.48
CA ALA A 163 6.32 11.25 7.72
C ALA A 163 7.56 10.39 7.92
N SER A 164 7.83 9.97 9.17
CA SER A 164 8.93 9.03 9.47
C SER A 164 8.83 7.75 8.65
N ILE A 165 7.64 7.15 8.52
CA ILE A 165 7.44 5.93 7.72
C ILE A 165 7.69 6.19 6.23
N LEU A 166 7.15 7.29 5.71
CA LEU A 166 7.31 7.63 4.29
C LEU A 166 8.77 7.93 3.92
N GLU A 167 9.54 8.46 4.86
CA GLU A 167 10.98 8.71 4.72
C GLU A 167 11.84 7.47 5.04
N THR A 168 11.25 6.36 5.49
CA THR A 168 11.99 5.14 5.86
C THR A 168 12.35 4.33 4.62
N GLY A 169 13.65 4.05 4.47
CA GLY A 169 14.19 3.22 3.40
C GLY A 169 14.10 3.83 2.01
N ASP A 170 14.75 3.18 1.06
CA ASP A 170 14.79 3.63 -0.33
C ASP A 170 13.44 3.41 -1.05
N GLU A 171 13.32 3.96 -2.26
CA GLU A 171 12.09 3.90 -3.06
C GLU A 171 11.69 2.46 -3.47
N ASP A 172 12.65 1.54 -3.51
CA ASP A 172 12.44 0.14 -3.85
C ASP A 172 12.25 -0.77 -2.62
N CYS A 173 12.18 -0.17 -1.43
CA CYS A 173 11.98 -0.88 -0.17
C CYS A 173 10.54 -0.75 0.33
N LEU A 174 9.99 -1.88 0.79
CA LEU A 174 8.74 -1.89 1.55
C LEU A 174 9.03 -1.77 3.05
N VAL A 175 8.20 -1.01 3.74
CA VAL A 175 8.33 -0.78 5.17
C VAL A 175 7.63 -1.89 5.95
N THR A 176 8.34 -2.42 6.95
CA THR A 176 7.83 -3.38 7.93
C THR A 176 8.36 -3.03 9.33
N ALA A 177 7.94 -3.78 10.33
CA ALA A 177 8.34 -3.62 11.72
C ALA A 177 8.49 -4.98 12.42
N ASP A 178 9.05 -4.94 13.62
CA ASP A 178 9.13 -6.08 14.53
C ASP A 178 7.85 -6.19 15.37
N GLY A 179 6.99 -7.16 15.02
CA GLY A 179 5.85 -7.57 15.84
C GLY A 179 4.82 -6.45 16.13
N GLY A 180 3.81 -6.77 16.93
CA GLY A 180 2.95 -5.77 17.56
C GLY A 180 2.02 -4.95 16.65
N LEU A 181 1.42 -3.92 17.26
CA LEU A 181 0.39 -3.07 16.66
C LEU A 181 0.88 -1.63 16.51
N HIS A 182 1.16 -1.24 15.27
CA HIS A 182 1.64 0.09 14.90
C HIS A 182 0.49 0.98 14.46
N VAL A 183 0.22 2.03 15.22
CA VAL A 183 -0.85 2.98 14.96
C VAL A 183 -0.28 4.22 14.28
N ILE A 184 -0.78 4.54 13.09
CA ILE A 184 -0.36 5.69 12.30
C ILE A 184 -1.53 6.65 12.19
N PRO A 185 -1.56 7.74 12.96
CA PRO A 185 -2.59 8.76 12.84
C PRO A 185 -2.34 9.64 11.62
N MET A 186 -3.38 9.88 10.82
CA MET A 186 -3.33 10.73 9.63
C MET A 186 -4.66 11.43 9.36
N HIS A 187 -4.59 12.60 8.72
CA HIS A 187 -5.76 13.36 8.29
C HIS A 187 -5.87 13.50 6.78
N ASP A 188 -4.74 13.49 6.08
CA ASP A 188 -4.71 13.69 4.63
C ASP A 188 -4.78 12.33 3.90
N PRO A 189 -5.80 12.11 3.03
CA PRO A 189 -5.95 10.87 2.28
C PRO A 189 -4.80 10.57 1.33
N VAL A 190 -4.07 11.58 0.84
CA VAL A 190 -2.88 11.39 0.01
C VAL A 190 -1.76 10.73 0.82
N VAL A 191 -1.60 11.08 2.11
CA VAL A 191 -0.69 10.38 3.02
C VAL A 191 -1.07 8.91 3.09
N ALA A 192 -2.37 8.63 3.23
CA ALA A 192 -2.85 7.25 3.35
C ALA A 192 -2.53 6.44 2.10
N LEU A 193 -2.72 7.02 0.91
CA LEU A 193 -2.33 6.39 -0.34
C LEU A 193 -0.81 6.13 -0.39
N ALA A 194 0.01 7.13 -0.05
CA ALA A 194 1.46 6.96 -0.01
C ALA A 194 1.89 5.86 0.98
N LEU A 195 1.28 5.81 2.17
CA LEU A 195 1.55 4.76 3.17
C LEU A 195 1.13 3.38 2.67
N LEU A 196 0.01 3.26 1.96
CA LEU A 196 -0.42 1.99 1.37
C LEU A 196 0.58 1.45 0.35
N GLY A 197 1.22 2.33 -0.43
CA GLY A 197 2.26 1.90 -1.37
C GLY A 197 3.64 1.68 -0.74
N LYS A 198 3.88 2.22 0.46
CA LYS A 198 5.16 2.11 1.17
C LYS A 198 5.20 0.93 2.16
N ILE A 199 4.10 0.62 2.83
CA ILE A 199 4.02 -0.45 3.83
C ILE A 199 3.85 -1.82 3.14
N TYR A 200 4.48 -2.86 3.70
CA TYR A 200 4.37 -4.22 3.20
C TYR A 200 2.89 -4.67 3.05
N PRO A 201 2.46 -5.09 1.84
CA PRO A 201 1.08 -5.49 1.60
C PRO A 201 0.62 -6.65 2.50
N GLY A 202 -0.60 -6.54 3.03
CA GLY A 202 -1.17 -7.56 3.92
C GLY A 202 -0.90 -7.34 5.40
N ASN A 203 -0.13 -6.31 5.77
CA ASN A 203 0.06 -5.91 7.17
C ASN A 203 -0.76 -4.66 7.54
N VAL A 204 -1.54 -4.11 6.60
CA VAL A 204 -2.27 -2.85 6.79
C VAL A 204 -3.72 -3.10 7.18
N ILE A 205 -4.19 -2.40 8.22
CA ILE A 205 -5.55 -2.38 8.71
C ILE A 205 -6.13 -0.97 8.57
N LEU A 206 -7.32 -0.90 7.98
CA LEU A 206 -8.14 0.30 7.81
C LEU A 206 -9.33 0.18 8.77
N PRO A 207 -9.32 0.90 9.91
CA PRO A 207 -10.41 0.88 10.85
C PRO A 207 -11.51 1.89 10.46
N PRO A 208 -12.78 1.58 10.76
CA PRO A 208 -13.88 2.49 10.54
C PRO A 208 -13.71 3.78 11.32
N ARG A 209 -14.36 4.85 10.88
CA ARG A 209 -14.30 6.17 11.55
C ARG A 209 -14.67 6.08 13.04
N SER A 210 -15.62 5.21 13.37
CA SER A 210 -16.05 4.91 14.75
C SER A 210 -15.42 3.64 15.32
N GLY A 211 -14.46 3.05 14.62
CA GLY A 211 -13.79 1.82 15.01
C GLY A 211 -12.87 2.02 16.20
N ASN A 212 -12.75 0.97 17.01
CA ASN A 212 -11.79 0.94 18.11
C ASN A 212 -10.57 0.11 17.73
N LEU A 213 -9.45 0.34 18.43
CA LEU A 213 -8.20 -0.37 18.15
C LEU A 213 -8.29 -1.88 18.42
N ALA A 214 -9.16 -2.32 19.34
CA ALA A 214 -9.39 -3.75 19.58
C ALA A 214 -9.99 -4.46 18.35
N GLN A 215 -10.83 -3.78 17.56
CA GLN A 215 -11.31 -4.31 16.28
C GLN A 215 -10.17 -4.39 15.26
N ALA A 216 -9.30 -3.39 15.22
CA ALA A 216 -8.14 -3.39 14.32
C ALA A 216 -7.14 -4.50 14.69
N GLU A 217 -6.94 -4.75 15.98
CA GLU A 217 -6.10 -5.83 16.51
C GLU A 217 -6.65 -7.21 16.11
N LYS A 218 -7.97 -7.39 16.09
CA LYS A 218 -8.61 -8.63 15.63
C LYS A 218 -8.68 -8.76 14.11
N ALA A 219 -8.52 -7.67 13.37
CA ALA A 219 -8.58 -7.67 11.92
C ALA A 219 -7.32 -8.30 11.29
N GLY A 220 -7.46 -8.73 10.03
CA GLY A 220 -6.39 -9.38 9.28
C GLY A 220 -6.21 -10.86 9.57
N LYS A 221 -5.08 -11.42 9.13
CA LYS A 221 -4.75 -12.85 9.23
C LYS A 221 -4.09 -13.26 10.55
N GLY A 222 -4.11 -12.39 11.56
CA GLY A 222 -3.37 -12.63 12.82
C GLY A 222 -1.85 -12.61 12.66
N LEU A 223 -1.34 -12.03 11.56
CA LEU A 223 0.09 -11.82 11.35
C LEU A 223 0.52 -10.52 12.02
N GLU A 224 1.73 -10.51 12.55
CA GLU A 224 2.42 -9.31 13.02
C GLU A 224 3.62 -9.02 12.10
N PRO A 225 4.00 -7.75 11.93
CA PRO A 225 3.41 -6.54 12.52
C PRO A 225 2.06 -6.15 11.87
N LYS A 226 1.23 -5.38 12.59
CA LYS A 226 0.00 -4.77 12.07
C LYS A 226 0.10 -3.25 12.05
N PHE A 227 -0.20 -2.64 10.93
CA PHE A 227 -0.22 -1.18 10.75
C PHE A 227 -1.65 -0.68 10.66
N VAL A 228 -2.09 0.14 11.61
CA VAL A 228 -3.44 0.70 11.68
C VAL A 228 -3.41 2.14 11.20
N LEU A 229 -4.06 2.43 10.09
CA LEU A 229 -4.12 3.76 9.48
C LEU A 229 -5.33 4.54 10.04
N LEU A 230 -5.14 5.30 11.13
CA LEU A 230 -6.22 6.02 11.81
C LEU A 230 -6.54 7.35 11.11
N GLY A 231 -7.80 7.53 10.72
CA GLY A 231 -8.33 8.79 10.17
C GLY A 231 -8.64 8.75 8.67
N GLY A 232 -8.37 7.63 7.99
CA GLY A 232 -8.67 7.47 6.55
C GLY A 232 -10.16 7.36 6.19
N GLU A 233 -11.02 6.88 7.12
CA GLU A 233 -12.35 6.38 6.77
C GLU A 233 -13.48 7.39 6.57
N ALA A 234 -13.24 8.68 6.69
CA ALA A 234 -14.28 9.66 6.41
C ALA A 234 -14.38 10.09 4.92
N TRP A 235 -13.37 9.85 4.07
CA TRP A 235 -13.32 10.50 2.73
C TRP A 235 -12.84 9.65 1.55
N TRP A 236 -12.11 8.55 1.74
CA TRP A 236 -11.53 7.78 0.62
C TRP A 236 -12.47 6.80 -0.10
N PHE A 237 -13.66 6.53 0.46
CA PHE A 237 -14.66 5.59 -0.11
C PHE A 237 -15.78 6.29 -0.87
N THR A 238 -15.83 7.63 -0.87
CA THR A 238 -16.58 8.26 -1.96
C THR A 238 -15.78 7.99 -3.22
N ARG A 239 -16.43 7.29 -4.16
CA ARG A 239 -15.96 7.03 -5.52
C ARG A 239 -15.14 8.19 -6.11
N GLU A 240 -15.47 9.42 -5.73
CA GLU A 240 -14.89 10.69 -6.16
C GLU A 240 -13.39 10.87 -5.90
N VAL A 241 -12.81 10.52 -4.74
CA VAL A 241 -11.36 10.75 -4.51
C VAL A 241 -10.51 9.74 -5.28
N TYR A 242 -10.94 8.48 -5.29
CA TYR A 242 -10.33 7.44 -6.11
C TYR A 242 -10.53 7.73 -7.61
N LEU A 243 -11.72 8.19 -8.02
CA LEU A 243 -11.95 8.69 -9.38
C LEU A 243 -11.10 9.91 -9.68
N ALA A 244 -10.91 10.85 -8.74
CA ALA A 244 -10.09 12.03 -8.97
C ALA A 244 -8.63 11.62 -9.20
N CYS A 245 -8.09 10.72 -8.38
CA CYS A 245 -6.75 10.16 -8.62
C CYS A 245 -6.67 9.41 -9.95
N LEU A 246 -7.66 8.57 -10.28
CA LEU A 246 -7.72 7.87 -11.57
C LEU A 246 -7.90 8.82 -12.75
N CYS A 247 -8.69 9.88 -12.61
CA CYS A 247 -8.91 10.90 -13.61
C CYS A 247 -7.65 11.74 -13.79
N SER A 248 -6.99 12.15 -12.71
CA SER A 248 -5.70 12.84 -12.77
C SER A 248 -4.63 11.95 -13.40
N ALA A 249 -4.60 10.66 -13.07
CA ALA A 249 -3.73 9.69 -13.75
C ALA A 249 -4.10 9.60 -15.23
N ALA A 250 -5.37 9.46 -15.58
CA ALA A 250 -5.83 9.39 -16.97
C ALA A 250 -5.53 10.66 -17.78
N LEU A 251 -5.68 11.85 -17.18
CA LEU A 251 -5.30 13.14 -17.75
C LEU A 251 -3.79 13.24 -17.96
N CYS A 252 -3.00 12.80 -16.96
CA CYS A 252 -1.56 12.75 -17.08
C CYS A 252 -1.12 11.81 -18.22
N ILE A 253 -1.76 10.65 -18.32
CA ILE A 253 -1.54 9.67 -19.39
C ILE A 253 -1.94 10.27 -20.76
N ALA A 254 -3.09 10.94 -20.85
CA ALA A 254 -3.56 11.56 -22.09
C ALA A 254 -2.61 12.66 -22.57
N GLN A 255 -2.18 13.53 -21.65
CA GLN A 255 -1.22 14.60 -21.94
C GLN A 255 0.13 14.04 -22.42
N TYR A 256 0.62 12.95 -21.80
CA TYR A 256 1.85 12.27 -22.24
C TYR A 256 1.72 11.53 -23.57
N ALA A 257 0.54 11.00 -23.88
CA ALA A 257 0.26 10.34 -25.15
C ALA A 257 0.07 11.33 -26.32
N GLY A 258 0.21 12.65 -26.08
CA GLY A 258 -0.07 13.68 -27.08
C GLY A 258 -1.56 13.76 -27.45
N ILE A 259 -2.44 13.18 -26.63
CA ILE A 259 -3.89 13.24 -26.81
C ILE A 259 -4.31 14.59 -26.23
N GLY A 260 -4.62 15.55 -27.11
CA GLY A 260 -5.23 16.82 -26.69
C GLY A 260 -6.53 16.53 -25.95
N VAL A 261 -6.59 16.94 -24.67
CA VAL A 261 -7.76 16.78 -23.79
C VAL A 261 -8.75 17.91 -24.01
#